data_AF-A0A5B6VY04-F1
#
_entry.id   AF-A0A5B6VY04-F1
#
_cell.length_a   1.000
_cell.length_b   1.000
_cell.length_c   1.000
_cell.angle_alpha   90.00
_cell.angle_beta   90.00
_cell.angle_gamma   90.00
#
_symmetry.space_group_name_H-M   'P 1'
#
loop_
_entity.id
_entity.type
_entity.pdbx_description
1 polymer ?
#
loop_
_entity_poly.entity_id
_entity_poly.type
_entity_poly.pdbx_seq_one_letter_code
_entity_poly.pdbx_strand_id
1 'polypeptide(L)'
;MKAIMRRRFIPNYYQRDLNKKLQTLTQGNKNVEDYHKEMEIAMIRANVEEDRKATMERFLAEIANVVKLQHYVELTNMVHMAIKGGKAA
;
A
#
# COMPACT_ATOMS: atom_id res chain seq x y z
N MET A 1 -31.46 -8.29 19.04
CA MET A 1 -30.97 -6.89 19.13
C MET A 1 -29.84 -6.56 18.15
N LYS A 2 -28.72 -7.32 18.08
CA LYS A 2 -27.57 -7.02 17.18
C LYS A 2 -27.94 -6.80 15.69
N ALA A 3 -28.76 -7.67 15.09
CA ALA A 3 -29.16 -7.55 13.69
C ALA A 3 -29.99 -6.27 13.40
N ILE A 4 -30.92 -5.93 14.31
CA ILE A 4 -31.76 -4.74 14.22
C ILE A 4 -30.89 -3.47 14.31
N MET A 5 -29.93 -3.44 15.24
CA MET A 5 -28.99 -2.32 15.37
C MET A 5 -28.09 -2.17 14.14
N ARG A 6 -27.57 -3.28 13.60
CA ARG A 6 -26.80 -3.24 12.34
C ARG A 6 -27.62 -2.65 11.20
N ARG A 7 -28.86 -3.11 11.00
CA ARG A 7 -29.73 -2.58 9.94
C ARG A 7 -30.06 -1.10 10.10
N ARG A 8 -30.11 -0.60 11.35
CA ARG A 8 -30.45 0.80 11.64
C ARG A 8 -29.26 1.75 11.53
N PHE A 9 -28.06 1.30 11.91
CA PHE A 9 -26.89 2.17 12.07
C PHE A 9 -25.77 1.90 11.05
N ILE A 10 -25.80 0.78 10.32
CA ILE A 10 -24.81 0.46 9.31
C ILE A 10 -25.41 0.70 7.92
N PRO A 11 -24.86 1.64 7.12
CA PRO A 11 -25.29 1.83 5.75
C PRO A 11 -25.11 0.57 4.90
N ASN A 12 -25.98 0.37 3.91
CA ASN A 12 -25.92 -0.77 3.00
C ASN A 12 -24.61 -0.84 2.18
N TYR A 13 -23.90 0.28 2.02
CA TYR A 13 -22.61 0.37 1.33
C TYR A 13 -21.39 0.18 2.24
N TYR A 14 -21.57 0.01 3.56
CA TYR A 14 -20.48 -0.08 4.52
C TYR A 14 -19.45 -1.17 4.18
N GLN A 15 -19.93 -2.37 3.82
CA GLN A 15 -19.04 -3.46 3.45
C GLN A 15 -18.23 -3.16 2.18
N ARG A 16 -18.86 -2.53 1.19
CA ARG A 16 -18.19 -2.12 -0.05
C ARG A 16 -17.09 -1.10 0.24
N ASP A 17 -17.35 -0.15 1.13
CA ASP A 17 -16.37 0.87 1.50
C ASP A 17 -15.18 0.27 2.26
N LEU A 18 -15.42 -0.74 3.12
CA LEU A 18 -14.34 -1.48 3.78
C LEU A 18 -13.48 -2.24 2.78
N ASN A 19 -14.09 -2.97 1.85
CA ASN A 19 -13.37 -3.69 0.81
C ASN A 19 -12.57 -2.72 -0.08
N LYS A 20 -13.16 -1.58 -0.44
CA LYS A 20 -12.48 -0.54 -1.22
C LYS A 20 -11.28 0.02 -0.46
N LYS A 21 -11.44 0.32 0.83
CA LYS A 21 -10.32 0.80 1.68
C LYS A 21 -9.17 -0.19 1.72
N LEU A 22 -9.46 -1.49 1.84
CA LEU A 22 -8.44 -2.55 1.81
C LEU A 22 -7.75 -2.62 0.44
N GLN A 23 -8.51 -2.57 -0.65
CA GLN A 23 -7.96 -2.64 -2.02
C GLN A 23 -7.10 -1.43 -2.40
N THR A 24 -7.43 -0.24 -1.90
CA THR A 24 -6.67 0.98 -2.15
C THR A 24 -5.61 1.25 -1.09
N LEU A 25 -5.39 0.32 -0.15
CA LEU A 25 -4.40 0.48 0.89
C LEU A 25 -3.00 0.36 0.26
N THR A 26 -2.16 1.35 0.52
CA THR A 26 -0.76 1.40 0.09
C THR A 26 0.11 1.77 1.28
N GLN A 27 1.37 1.36 1.27
CA GLN A 27 2.36 1.72 2.27
C GLN A 27 2.52 3.25 2.37
N GLY A 28 2.64 3.92 1.22
CA GLY A 28 2.94 5.36 1.17
C GLY A 28 4.27 5.67 1.88
N ASN A 29 4.25 6.62 2.82
CA ASN A 29 5.44 7.00 3.60
C ASN A 29 5.58 6.22 4.92
N LYS A 30 4.72 5.23 5.19
CA LYS A 30 4.78 4.42 6.42
C LYS A 30 5.95 3.45 6.34
N ASN A 31 6.49 3.08 7.49
CA ASN A 31 7.37 1.90 7.53
C ASN A 31 6.55 0.63 7.26
N VAL A 32 7.26 -0.46 6.94
CA VAL A 32 6.66 -1.75 6.55
C VAL A 32 5.81 -2.34 7.68
N GLU A 33 6.20 -2.14 8.94
CA GLU A 33 5.51 -2.69 10.11
C GLU A 33 4.16 -2.00 10.36
N ASP A 34 4.13 -0.67 10.33
CA ASP A 34 2.92 0.12 10.52
C ASP A 34 1.91 -0.13 9.39
N TYR A 35 2.41 -0.25 8.16
CA TYR A 35 1.60 -0.64 7.02
C TYR A 35 1.00 -2.04 7.19
N HIS A 36 1.79 -3.02 7.63
CA HIS A 36 1.31 -4.39 7.89
C HIS A 36 0.19 -4.41 8.93
N LYS A 37 0.38 -3.73 10.06
CA LYS A 37 -0.64 -3.66 11.12
C LYS A 37 -1.94 -3.05 10.62
N GLU A 38 -1.87 -1.97 9.83
CA GLU A 38 -3.07 -1.34 9.28
C GLU A 38 -3.80 -2.25 8.29
N MET A 39 -3.04 -2.97 7.47
CA MET A 39 -3.58 -3.95 6.53
C MET A 39 -4.27 -5.11 7.26
N GLU A 40 -3.68 -5.66 8.32
CA GLU A 40 -4.33 -6.68 9.17
C GLU A 40 -5.65 -6.19 9.75
N ILE A 41 -5.66 -4.96 10.28
CA ILE A 41 -6.88 -4.33 10.81
C ILE A 41 -7.94 -4.16 9.70
N ALA A 42 -7.52 -3.77 8.50
CA ALA A 42 -8.42 -3.59 7.36
C ALA A 42 -9.03 -4.93 6.90
N MET A 43 -8.24 -6.01 6.85
CA MET A 43 -8.72 -7.36 6.53
C MET A 43 -9.74 -7.86 7.54
N ILE A 44 -9.45 -7.74 8.84
CA ILE A 44 -10.37 -8.12 9.92
C ILE A 44 -11.70 -7.36 9.80
N ARG A 45 -11.64 -6.04 9.56
CA ARG A 45 -12.85 -5.21 9.41
C ARG A 45 -13.65 -5.59 8.17
N ALA A 46 -12.99 -5.87 7.06
CA ALA A 46 -13.61 -6.32 5.82
C ALA A 46 -14.09 -7.78 5.88
N ASN A 47 -13.79 -8.51 6.97
CA ASN A 47 -14.06 -9.95 7.09
C ASN A 47 -13.47 -10.74 5.89
N VAL A 48 -12.24 -10.36 5.52
CA VAL A 48 -11.45 -11.00 4.47
C VAL A 48 -10.39 -11.85 5.13
N GLU A 49 -10.36 -13.14 4.78
CA GLU A 49 -9.24 -14.02 5.06
C GLU A 49 -8.43 -14.16 3.77
N GLU A 50 -7.25 -13.56 3.74
CA GLU A 50 -6.27 -13.78 2.67
C GLU A 50 -5.27 -14.84 3.10
N ASP A 51 -4.86 -15.69 2.15
CA ASP A 51 -3.74 -16.58 2.37
C ASP A 51 -2.47 -15.77 2.65
N ARG A 52 -1.61 -16.30 3.53
CA ARG A 52 -0.36 -15.66 3.92
C ARG A 52 0.55 -15.43 2.71
N LYS A 53 0.51 -16.32 1.71
CA LYS A 53 1.28 -16.16 0.47
C LYS A 53 0.78 -14.98 -0.36
N ALA A 54 -0.53 -14.82 -0.51
CA ALA A 54 -1.14 -13.69 -1.24
C ALA A 54 -0.79 -12.35 -0.58
N THR A 55 -0.84 -12.30 0.75
CA THR A 55 -0.40 -11.14 1.54
C THR A 55 1.07 -10.82 1.26
N MET A 56 1.94 -11.82 1.28
CA MET A 56 3.38 -11.66 1.05
C MET A 56 3.70 -11.21 -0.38
N GLU A 57 3.01 -11.75 -1.40
CA GLU A 57 3.16 -11.34 -2.80
C GLU A 57 2.82 -9.86 -3.00
N ARG A 58 1.73 -9.36 -2.37
CA ARG A 58 1.39 -7.94 -2.37
C ARG A 58 2.49 -7.08 -1.74
N PHE A 59 2.99 -7.49 -0.57
CA PHE A 59 4.08 -6.79 0.12
C PHE A 59 5.35 -6.70 -0.73
N LEU A 60 5.76 -7.82 -1.32
CA LEU A 60 6.96 -7.88 -2.16
C LEU A 60 6.83 -7.04 -3.43
N ALA A 61 5.65 -7.03 -4.05
CA ALA A 61 5.39 -6.20 -5.23
C ALA A 61 5.56 -4.70 -4.91
N GLU A 62 5.05 -4.24 -3.77
CA GLU A 62 5.13 -2.83 -3.36
C GLU A 62 6.56 -2.42 -2.98
N ILE A 63 7.28 -3.25 -2.23
CA ILE A 63 8.70 -3.02 -1.91
C ILE A 63 9.56 -3.02 -3.18
N ALA A 64 9.35 -3.98 -4.08
CA ALA A 64 10.08 -4.03 -5.34
C ALA A 64 9.84 -2.78 -6.20
N ASN A 65 8.63 -2.20 -6.16
CA ASN A 65 8.34 -0.95 -6.85
C ASN A 65 9.11 0.23 -6.24
N VAL A 66 9.19 0.33 -4.91
CA VAL A 66 9.97 1.38 -4.22
C VAL A 66 11.46 1.27 -4.56
N VAL A 67 12.03 0.07 -4.47
CA VAL A 67 13.46 -0.18 -4.78
C VAL A 67 13.77 0.17 -6.24
N LYS A 68 12.94 -0.28 -7.18
CA LYS A 68 13.11 0.03 -8.61
C LYS A 68 13.04 1.54 -8.89
N LEU A 69 12.09 2.25 -8.27
CA LEU A 69 11.97 3.69 -8.42
C LEU A 69 13.18 4.43 -7.86
N GLN A 70 13.69 4.02 -6.70
CA GLN A 70 14.89 4.60 -6.12
C GLN A 70 16.10 4.45 -7.05
N HIS A 71 16.32 3.25 -7.61
CA HIS A 71 17.42 3.01 -8.55
C HIS A 71 17.31 3.88 -9.82
N TYR A 72 16.08 4.11 -10.32
CA TYR A 72 15.85 4.98 -11.47
C TYR A 72 16.17 6.45 -11.16
N VAL A 73 15.78 6.93 -9.97
CA VAL A 73 16.10 8.29 -9.51
C VAL A 73 17.62 8.46 -9.33
N GLU A 74 18.31 7.48 -8.75
CA GLU A 74 19.76 7.49 -8.60
C GLU A 74 20.49 7.57 -9.95
N LEU A 75 20.07 6.75 -10.93
CA LEU A 75 20.62 6.80 -12.29
C LEU A 75 20.39 8.18 -12.94
N THR A 76 19.19 8.73 -12.79
CA THR A 76 18.84 10.06 -13.32
C THR A 76 19.74 11.14 -12.72
N ASN A 77 20.01 11.06 -11.41
CA ASN A 77 20.92 11.96 -10.72
C ASN A 77 22.36 11.84 -11.26
N MET A 78 22.86 10.61 -11.47
CA MET A 78 24.19 10.40 -12.03
C MET A 78 24.34 11.00 -13.43
N VAL A 79 23.35 10.79 -14.31
CA VAL A 79 23.33 11.38 -15.66
C VAL A 79 23.34 12.91 -15.59
N HIS A 80 22.53 13.50 -14.70
CA HIS A 80 22.50 14.94 -14.52
C HIS A 80 23.84 15.50 -14.05
N MET A 81 24.50 14.82 -13.11
CA MET A 81 25.83 15.20 -12.61
C MET A 81 26.90 15.10 -13.72
N ALA A 82 26.86 14.06 -14.56
CA ALA A 82 27.78 13.91 -15.69
C ALA A 82 27.61 15.02 -16.74
N ILE A 83 26.36 15.39 -17.07
CA ILE A 83 26.07 16.50 -18.00
C ILE A 83 26.55 17.84 -17.44
N LYS A 84 26.35 18.08 -16.13
CA LYS A 84 26.76 19.32 -15.47
C LYS A 84 28.29 19.42 -15.34
N GLY A 85 28.97 18.31 -15.07
CA GLY A 85 30.43 18.24 -14.95
C GLY A 85 31.18 18.19 -16.29
N GLY A 86 30.52 17.83 -17.39
CA GLY A 86 31.12 17.73 -18.73
C GLY A 86 31.31 19.05 -19.48
N LYS A 87 30.96 20.21 -18.88
CA LYS A 87 31.25 21.53 -19.44
C LYS A 87 32.50 22.14 -18.78
N ALA A 88 33.65 21.56 -19.08
CA ALA A 88 34.96 22.17 -18.82
C ALA A 88 35.96 21.65 -19.86
N ALA A 89 35.90 22.21 -21.07
CA ALA A 89 36.95 22.20 -22.06
C ALA A 89 36.85 23.51 -22.86
#